data_AF-A0A7C1HC79-F1
#
_entry.id   AF-A0A7C1HC79-F1
#
_cell.length_a   1.000
_cell.length_b   1.000
_cell.length_c   1.000
_cell.angle_alpha   90.00
_cell.angle_beta   90.00
_cell.angle_gamma   90.00
#
_symmetry.space_group_name_H-M   'P 1'
#
loop_
_entity.id
_entity.type
_entity.pdbx_description
1 polymer ?
#
loop_
_entity_poly.entity_id
_entity_poly.type
_entity_poly.pdbx_seq_one_letter_code
_entity_poly.pdbx_strand_id
1 'polypeptide(L)'
;MGKIKTKKRVHRNPLRAIRAKCLECCGGSPKEVRLCSDVSCALHPFRKGQNPFVRCKKGKVAASLAKDQRKAGPRETQLSLLSS
;
A
#
# COMPACT_ATOMS: atom_id res chain seq x y z
N MET A 1 -38.64 16.85 -19.25
CA MET A 1 -37.39 16.49 -19.97
C MET A 1 -36.27 16.26 -18.95
N GLY A 2 -36.04 15.02 -18.52
CA GLY A 2 -35.05 14.69 -17.47
C GLY A 2 -33.68 14.34 -18.06
N LYS A 3 -32.61 15.02 -17.63
CA LYS A 3 -31.23 14.78 -18.11
C LYS A 3 -30.64 13.53 -17.45
N ILE A 4 -30.33 12.52 -18.26
CA ILE A 4 -29.70 11.28 -17.81
C ILE A 4 -28.22 11.56 -17.51
N LYS A 5 -27.83 11.51 -16.22
CA LYS A 5 -26.43 11.67 -15.80
C LYS A 5 -25.69 10.34 -15.99
N THR A 6 -24.78 10.28 -16.96
CA THR A 6 -23.92 9.12 -17.20
C THR A 6 -22.85 9.01 -16.11
N LYS A 7 -22.96 7.98 -15.26
CA LYS A 7 -21.98 7.70 -14.20
C LYS A 7 -20.66 7.23 -14.80
N LYS A 8 -19.60 8.01 -14.65
CA LYS A 8 -18.25 7.65 -15.12
C LYS A 8 -17.69 6.48 -14.29
N ARG A 9 -17.45 5.33 -14.92
CA ARG A 9 -16.82 4.16 -14.27
C ARG A 9 -15.34 4.45 -14.01
N VAL A 10 -14.93 4.41 -12.74
CA VAL A 10 -13.52 4.55 -12.35
C VAL A 10 -12.79 3.25 -12.70
N HIS A 11 -12.01 3.29 -13.77
CA HIS A 11 -11.15 2.17 -14.15
C HIS A 11 -10.03 2.05 -13.12
N ARG A 12 -9.97 0.92 -12.42
CA ARG A 12 -8.84 0.63 -11.53
C ARG A 12 -7.60 0.42 -12.39
N ASN A 13 -6.51 1.09 -12.02
CA ASN A 13 -5.21 0.86 -12.65
C ASN A 13 -4.88 -0.65 -12.58
N PRO A 14 -4.49 -1.29 -13.69
CA PRO A 14 -4.27 -2.73 -13.74
C PRO A 14 -3.26 -3.21 -12.69
N LEU A 15 -2.23 -2.42 -12.39
CA LEU A 15 -1.25 -2.76 -11.34
C LEU A 15 -1.88 -2.80 -9.94
N ARG A 16 -2.89 -1.97 -9.67
CA ARG A 16 -3.63 -2.02 -8.40
C ARG A 16 -4.54 -3.23 -8.33
N ALA A 17 -5.13 -3.64 -9.45
CA ALA A 17 -5.93 -4.87 -9.52
C ALA A 17 -5.05 -6.12 -9.30
N ILE A 18 -3.91 -6.19 -9.98
CA ILE A 18 -2.93 -7.28 -9.82
C ILE A 18 -2.46 -7.35 -8.38
N ARG A 19 -2.06 -6.22 -7.78
CA ARG A 19 -1.62 -6.19 -6.39
C ARG A 19 -2.72 -6.62 -5.41
N ALA A 20 -3.97 -6.24 -5.67
CA ALA A 20 -5.10 -6.70 -4.86
C ALA A 20 -5.28 -8.22 -4.96
N LYS A 21 -5.09 -8.80 -6.14
CA LYS A 21 -5.13 -10.26 -6.32
C LYS A 21 -3.97 -10.96 -5.59
N CYS A 22 -2.76 -10.39 -5.63
CA CYS A 22 -1.65 -10.92 -4.85
C CYS A 22 -1.93 -10.85 -3.34
N LEU A 23 -2.56 -9.78 -2.86
CA LEU A 23 -2.96 -9.68 -1.45
C LEU A 23 -4.00 -10.76 -1.09
N GLU A 24 -4.99 -11.01 -1.94
CA GLU A 24 -5.95 -12.09 -1.72
C GLU A 24 -5.26 -13.46 -1.68
N CYS A 25 -4.30 -13.71 -2.59
CA CYS A 25 -3.56 -14.96 -2.65
C CYS A 25 -2.66 -15.21 -1.44
N CYS A 26 -2.07 -14.16 -0.86
CA CYS A 26 -1.15 -14.23 0.27
C CYS A 26 -1.81 -13.82 1.60
N GLY A 27 -3.11 -14.11 1.79
CA GLY A 27 -3.79 -13.93 3.08
C GLY A 27 -3.96 -12.47 3.54
N GLY A 28 -3.88 -11.50 2.63
CA GLY A 28 -3.99 -10.07 2.91
C GLY A 28 -2.68 -9.41 3.35
N SER A 29 -1.61 -10.18 3.52
CA SER A 29 -0.35 -9.70 4.07
C SER A 29 0.56 -9.10 2.99
N PRO A 30 0.86 -7.79 3.01
CA PRO A 30 1.78 -7.17 2.04
C PRO A 30 3.23 -7.66 2.21
N LYS A 31 3.59 -8.20 3.38
CA LYS A 31 4.89 -8.82 3.64
C LYS A 31 5.01 -10.14 2.87
N GLU A 32 3.99 -10.98 2.94
CA GLU A 32 3.97 -12.27 2.25
C GLU A 32 3.98 -12.08 0.72
N VAL A 33 3.26 -11.09 0.19
CA VAL A 33 3.35 -10.74 -1.25
C VAL A 33 4.79 -10.40 -1.68
N ARG A 34 5.61 -9.82 -0.79
CA ARG A 34 7.01 -9.51 -1.09
C ARG A 34 7.90 -10.75 -1.02
N LEU A 35 7.60 -11.66 -0.09
CA LEU A 35 8.32 -12.91 0.20
C LEU A 35 7.84 -14.12 -0.63
N CYS A 36 6.77 -13.96 -1.42
CA CYS A 36 6.25 -15.00 -2.30
C CYS A 36 7.37 -15.56 -3.19
N SER A 37 7.57 -16.88 -3.09
CA SER A 37 8.61 -17.68 -3.74
C SER A 37 8.20 -18.21 -5.11
N ASP A 38 6.95 -18.04 -5.51
CA ASP A 38 6.40 -18.51 -6.79
C ASP A 38 6.91 -17.67 -7.98
N VAL A 39 8.17 -17.89 -8.36
CA VAL A 39 8.83 -17.21 -9.48
C VAL A 39 8.19 -17.53 -10.83
N SER A 40 7.50 -18.67 -10.95
CA SER A 40 6.77 -19.10 -12.14
C SER A 40 5.42 -18.39 -12.34
N CYS A 41 4.95 -17.64 -11.34
CA CYS A 41 3.68 -16.92 -11.44
C CYS A 41 3.78 -15.74 -12.42
N ALA A 42 2.87 -15.67 -13.39
CA ALA A 42 2.82 -14.59 -14.38
C ALA A 42 2.66 -13.18 -13.74
N LEU A 43 2.08 -13.11 -12.54
CA LEU A 43 1.91 -11.86 -11.79
C LEU A 43 3.11 -11.51 -10.90
N HIS A 44 4.04 -12.44 -10.68
CA HIS A 44 5.24 -12.25 -9.85
C HIS A 44 6.01 -10.95 -10.16
N PRO A 45 6.30 -10.58 -11.44
CA PRO A 45 6.96 -9.32 -11.75
C PRO A 45 6.18 -8.07 -11.33
N PHE A 46 4.85 -8.13 -11.33
CA PHE A 46 3.97 -7.00 -11.06
C PHE A 46 3.50 -6.92 -9.60
N ARG A 47 3.81 -7.92 -8.78
CA ARG A 47 3.31 -8.06 -7.39
C ARG A 47 3.60 -6.85 -6.48
N LYS A 48 4.67 -6.11 -6.77
CA LYS A 48 5.04 -4.88 -6.04
C LYS A 48 4.20 -3.66 -6.46
N GLY A 49 3.29 -3.79 -7.43
CA GLY A 49 2.51 -2.69 -7.99
C GLY A 49 3.34 -1.77 -8.89
N GLN A 50 4.45 -2.29 -9.42
CA GLN A 50 5.34 -1.59 -10.35
C GLN A 50 5.39 -2.39 -11.64
N ASN A 51 5.36 -1.70 -12.78
CA ASN A 51 5.54 -2.34 -14.07
C ASN A 51 7.05 -2.38 -14.38
N PRO A 52 7.68 -3.57 -14.50
CA PRO A 52 9.11 -3.68 -14.81
C PRO A 52 9.46 -3.19 -16.22
N PHE A 53 8.48 -3.13 -17.12
CA PHE A 53 8.68 -2.68 -18.51
C PHE A 53 8.52 -1.17 -18.70
N VAL A 54 8.45 -0.39 -17.61
CA VAL A 54 8.43 1.07 -17.74
C VAL A 54 9.77 1.54 -18.27
N ARG A 55 9.75 2.05 -19.51
CA ARG A 55 10.88 2.83 -20.04
C ARG A 55 11.10 4.02 -19.12
N CYS A 56 12.33 4.19 -18.67
CA CYS A 56 12.76 5.24 -17.74
C CYS A 56 12.25 6.63 -18.18
N LYS A 57 11.16 7.10 -17.56
CA LYS A 57 10.90 8.53 -17.44
C LYS A 57 11.43 8.94 -16.07
N LYS A 58 12.69 9.38 -16.04
CA LYS A 58 13.34 10.02 -14.87
C LYS A 58 12.36 11.01 -14.22
N GLY A 59 12.15 10.88 -12.90
CA GLY A 59 11.47 11.90 -12.12
C GLY A 59 10.77 11.37 -10.87
N LYS A 60 11.30 11.73 -9.70
CA LYS A 60 10.79 11.49 -8.33
C LYS A 60 11.20 10.17 -7.64
N VAL A 61 12.49 9.87 -7.59
CA VAL A 61 13.09 8.88 -6.66
C VAL A 61 13.65 9.56 -5.41
N ALA A 62 12.82 10.21 -4.56
CA ALA A 62 13.36 10.86 -3.35
C ALA A 62 12.35 11.20 -2.21
N ALA A 63 11.11 10.70 -2.17
CA ALA A 63 10.09 11.32 -1.29
C ALA A 63 9.40 10.42 -0.24
N SER A 64 9.93 9.25 0.15
CA SER A 64 9.16 8.41 1.11
C SER A 64 9.94 7.64 2.18
N LEU A 65 11.27 7.74 2.28
CA LEU A 65 12.05 7.14 3.37
C LEU A 65 12.26 8.12 4.56
N ALA A 66 11.22 8.88 4.95
CA ALA A 66 11.33 9.87 6.03
C ALA A 66 10.07 9.97 6.91
N LYS A 67 9.45 8.85 7.29
CA LYS A 67 8.44 8.80 8.36
C LYS A 67 8.60 7.56 9.24
N ASP A 68 9.81 7.37 9.72
CA ASP A 68 10.07 6.68 10.98
C ASP A 68 10.07 7.74 12.10
N GLN A 69 9.72 7.37 13.34
CA GLN A 69 9.67 8.22 14.54
C GLN A 69 8.35 8.98 14.81
N ARG A 70 7.52 8.39 15.70
CA ARG A 70 6.85 9.04 16.87
C ARG A 70 5.52 8.36 17.22
N LYS A 71 5.57 7.20 17.91
CA LYS A 71 4.58 6.88 18.96
C LYS A 71 5.05 5.75 19.90
N ALA A 72 6.10 6.01 20.66
CA ALA A 72 6.32 5.36 21.94
C ALA A 72 6.73 6.46 22.91
N GLY A 73 5.79 6.89 23.74
CA GLY A 73 6.03 7.78 24.86
C GLY A 73 5.27 7.22 26.06
N PRO A 74 5.92 6.95 27.20
CA PRO A 74 5.27 6.42 28.37
C PRO A 74 4.40 7.51 29.00
N ARG A 75 3.15 7.20 29.32
CA ARG A 75 2.32 8.04 30.18
C ARG A 75 2.03 7.27 31.45
N GLU A 76 3.09 7.05 32.22
CA GLU A 76 2.98 6.50 33.56
C GLU A 76 3.53 7.54 34.53
N THR A 77 2.76 7.74 35.61
CA THR A 77 3.19 8.34 36.89
C THR A 77 3.12 9.87 37.02
N GLN A 78 1.91 10.42 37.13
CA GLN A 78 1.62 11.65 37.89
C GLN A 78 0.17 11.61 38.43
N LEU A 79 -0.17 10.66 39.31
CA LEU A 79 -1.35 10.82 40.17
C LEU A 79 -1.12 10.13 41.52
N SER A 80 -0.20 10.68 42.31
CA SER A 80 0.03 10.27 43.70
C SER A 80 0.25 11.45 44.65
N LEU A 81 -0.17 12.67 44.28
CA LEU A 81 0.03 13.89 45.08
C LEU A 81 -1.26 14.69 45.35
N LEU A 82 -2.45 14.09 45.17
CA LEU A 82 -3.74 14.74 45.51
C LEU A 82 -4.51 14.04 46.65
N SER A 83 -3.79 13.49 47.62
CA SER A 83 -4.37 13.13 48.92
C SER A 83 -3.42 13.56 50.04
N SER A 84 -3.51 14.82 50.42
CA SER A 84 -3.11 15.34 51.73
C SER A 84 -4.03 16.49 52.08
#